data_AF-A0A972ZZZ2-F1
#
_entry.id   AF-A0A972ZZZ2-F1
#
_cell.length_a   1.000
_cell.length_b   1.000
_cell.length_c   1.000
_cell.angle_alpha   90.00
_cell.angle_beta   90.00
_cell.angle_gamma   90.00
#
_symmetry.space_group_name_H-M   'P 1'
#
loop_
_entity.id
_entity.type
_entity.pdbx_description
1 polymer ?
#
loop_
_entity_poly.entity_id
_entity_poly.type
_entity_poly.pdbx_seq_one_letter_code
_entity_poly.pdbx_strand_id
1 'polypeptide(L)'
;MFNVDAHIQQWRRELSNAEVCHFSDLEELEIHMRDEIGNLSDKGLSSEEAFIIASRRLGDRTNLTREFAKVNTHALFLKRLLWLCIGVLATMLIPRVSATFTNAVAFGALQFGMTQSGLYILIPSLQTITLMLGILTMLYFIKRYSGQSASPTWRSPFKNKASFFVMLVLADIVILLAPSLLTVVTARLFTPQNFGQIAMAKMYVNAFSPIIISLLLIGLIVKLSPSKLKAKSSE
;
A
#
# COMPACT_ATOMS: atom_id res chain seq x y z
N MET A 1 34.89 -26.42 -13.26
CA MET A 1 34.30 -25.86 -14.50
C MET A 1 33.53 -24.61 -14.13
N PHE A 2 33.74 -23.52 -14.86
CA PHE A 2 33.00 -22.28 -14.68
C PHE A 2 31.51 -22.51 -15.01
N ASN A 3 30.60 -22.13 -14.10
CA ASN A 3 29.16 -22.26 -14.32
C ASN A 3 28.58 -20.91 -14.74
N VAL A 4 28.42 -20.73 -16.05
CA VAL A 4 27.93 -19.49 -16.66
C VAL A 4 26.55 -19.11 -16.13
N ASP A 5 25.63 -20.08 -16.00
CA ASP A 5 24.26 -19.81 -15.56
C ASP A 5 24.20 -19.28 -14.12
N ALA A 6 25.03 -19.82 -13.23
CA ALA A 6 25.11 -19.34 -11.84
C ALA A 6 25.55 -17.87 -11.78
N HIS A 7 26.54 -17.49 -12.62
CA HIS A 7 27.06 -16.13 -12.68
C HIS A 7 26.10 -15.15 -13.37
N ILE A 8 25.38 -15.57 -14.42
CA ILE A 8 24.31 -14.78 -15.04
C ILE A 8 23.20 -14.51 -14.03
N GLN A 9 22.77 -15.53 -13.26
CA GLN A 9 21.75 -15.36 -12.23
C GLN A 9 22.22 -14.44 -11.09
N GLN A 10 23.49 -14.49 -10.72
CA GLN A 10 24.06 -13.55 -9.76
C GLN A 10 24.06 -12.11 -10.31
N TRP A 11 24.55 -11.91 -11.53
CA TRP A 11 24.55 -10.60 -12.20
C TRP A 11 23.13 -10.03 -12.30
N ARG A 12 22.13 -10.87 -12.63
CA ARG A 12 20.72 -10.49 -12.70
C ARG A 12 20.18 -10.04 -11.34
N ARG A 13 20.50 -10.76 -10.26
CA ARG A 13 20.12 -10.37 -8.88
C ARG A 13 20.77 -9.04 -8.47
N GLU A 14 22.03 -8.84 -8.84
CA GLU A 14 22.76 -7.61 -8.52
C GLU A 14 22.20 -6.39 -9.25
N LEU A 15 21.78 -6.53 -10.51
CA LEU A 15 21.11 -5.46 -11.25
C LEU A 15 19.65 -5.24 -10.78
N SER A 16 18.91 -6.32 -10.46
CA SER A 16 17.51 -6.20 -10.02
C SER A 16 17.34 -5.44 -8.70
N ASN A 17 18.39 -5.40 -7.87
CA ASN A 17 18.39 -4.64 -6.62
C ASN A 17 18.39 -3.13 -6.85
N ALA A 18 18.79 -2.65 -8.04
CA ALA A 18 18.53 -1.29 -8.45
C ALA A 18 17.06 -1.20 -8.88
N GLU A 19 16.22 -0.43 -8.16
CA GLU A 19 14.78 -0.23 -8.42
C GLU A 19 14.42 0.22 -9.85
N VAL A 20 15.43 0.50 -10.66
CA VAL A 20 15.40 1.20 -11.92
C VAL A 20 15.30 0.26 -13.12
N CYS A 21 15.78 -0.99 -13.04
CA CYS A 21 15.65 -1.95 -14.15
C CYS A 21 14.35 -2.75 -14.05
N HIS A 22 13.52 -2.72 -15.10
CA HIS A 22 12.34 -3.56 -15.17
C HIS A 22 12.68 -5.03 -15.49
N PHE A 23 11.74 -5.94 -15.25
CA PHE A 23 11.93 -7.36 -15.53
C PHE A 23 12.20 -7.64 -17.01
N SER A 24 11.51 -6.92 -17.91
CA SER A 24 11.73 -6.98 -19.36
C SER A 24 13.14 -6.55 -19.75
N ASP A 25 13.63 -5.47 -19.13
CA ASP A 25 14.96 -4.92 -19.41
C ASP A 25 16.05 -5.93 -19.00
N LEU A 26 15.85 -6.62 -17.86
CA LEU A 26 16.76 -7.67 -17.41
C LEU A 26 16.74 -8.90 -18.31
N GLU A 27 15.59 -9.25 -18.86
CA GLU A 27 15.44 -10.37 -19.79
C GLU A 27 16.14 -10.09 -21.12
N GLU A 28 15.96 -8.90 -21.67
CA GLU A 28 16.64 -8.45 -22.89
C GLU A 28 18.16 -8.40 -22.72
N LEU A 29 18.65 -7.83 -21.61
CA LEU A 29 20.08 -7.81 -21.31
C LEU A 29 20.66 -9.22 -21.09
N GLU A 30 19.91 -10.15 -20.50
CA GLU A 30 20.34 -11.54 -20.34
C GLU A 30 20.48 -12.24 -21.69
N ILE A 31 19.52 -12.04 -22.60
CA ILE A 31 19.57 -12.59 -23.96
C ILE A 31 20.84 -12.07 -24.66
N HIS A 32 21.07 -10.76 -24.65
CA HIS A 32 22.28 -10.16 -25.23
C HIS A 32 23.58 -10.66 -24.59
N MET A 33 23.59 -10.86 -23.26
CA MET A 33 24.74 -11.43 -22.57
C MET A 33 25.02 -12.86 -23.03
N ARG A 34 24.00 -13.68 -23.18
CA ARG A 34 24.14 -15.07 -23.62
C ARG A 34 24.61 -15.16 -25.07
N ASP A 35 24.06 -14.31 -25.94
CA ASP A 35 24.50 -14.22 -27.34
C ASP A 35 25.97 -13.82 -27.44
N GLU A 36 26.39 -12.83 -26.65
CA GLU A 36 27.78 -12.37 -26.64
C GLU A 36 28.74 -13.41 -26.06
N ILE A 37 28.33 -14.15 -25.02
CA ILE A 37 29.11 -15.27 -24.49
C ILE A 37 29.27 -16.35 -25.56
N GLY A 38 28.21 -16.71 -26.28
CA GLY A 38 28.25 -17.68 -27.38
C GLY A 38 29.24 -17.23 -28.47
N ASN A 39 29.13 -15.99 -28.93
CA ASN A 39 30.02 -15.41 -29.93
C ASN A 39 31.50 -15.39 -29.51
N LEU A 40 31.79 -15.21 -28.21
CA LEU A 40 33.15 -15.21 -27.67
C LEU A 40 33.69 -16.64 -27.49
N SER A 41 32.83 -17.58 -27.07
CA SER A 41 33.19 -19.00 -27.02
C SER A 41 33.49 -19.57 -28.40
N ASP A 42 32.72 -19.19 -29.43
CA ASP A 42 32.99 -19.59 -30.83
C ASP A 42 34.33 -19.04 -31.35
N LYS A 43 34.81 -17.95 -30.76
CA LYS A 43 36.14 -17.37 -31.04
C LYS A 43 37.27 -18.01 -30.21
N GLY A 44 36.96 -19.06 -29.44
CA GLY A 44 37.93 -19.85 -28.69
C GLY A 44 38.20 -19.36 -27.27
N LEU A 45 37.42 -18.41 -26.73
CA LEU A 45 37.57 -17.99 -25.34
C LEU A 45 36.97 -19.03 -24.39
N SER A 46 37.58 -19.17 -23.20
CA SER A 46 36.98 -19.96 -22.13
C SER A 46 35.67 -19.33 -21.66
N SER A 47 34.76 -20.13 -21.10
CA SER A 47 33.46 -19.64 -20.63
C SER A 47 33.56 -18.55 -19.56
N GLU A 48 34.63 -18.57 -18.75
CA GLU A 48 34.92 -17.55 -17.75
C GLU A 48 35.33 -16.22 -18.40
N GLU A 49 36.27 -16.25 -19.35
CA GLU A 49 36.73 -15.07 -20.07
C GLU A 49 35.60 -14.46 -20.92
N ALA A 50 34.81 -15.32 -21.59
CA ALA A 50 33.66 -14.91 -22.37
C ALA A 50 32.64 -14.15 -21.49
N PHE A 51 32.35 -14.65 -20.28
CA PHE A 51 31.46 -13.98 -19.33
C PHE A 51 32.01 -12.63 -18.85
N ILE A 52 33.29 -12.56 -18.49
CA ILE A 52 33.92 -11.32 -18.00
C ILE A 52 33.92 -10.24 -19.10
N ILE A 53 34.19 -10.63 -20.35
CA ILE A 53 34.18 -9.68 -21.47
C ILE A 53 32.75 -9.26 -21.83
N ALA A 54 31.80 -10.21 -21.91
CA ALA A 54 30.41 -9.91 -22.20
C ALA A 54 29.81 -8.95 -21.16
N SER A 55 30.01 -9.23 -19.87
CA SER A 55 29.55 -8.36 -18.78
C SER A 55 30.18 -6.97 -18.81
N ARG A 56 31.46 -6.83 -19.19
CA ARG A 56 32.09 -5.51 -19.40
C ARG A 56 31.55 -4.77 -20.63
N ARG A 57 31.26 -5.47 -21.73
CA ARG A 57 30.73 -4.87 -22.98
C ARG A 57 29.31 -4.35 -22.82
N LEU A 58 28.48 -5.08 -22.07
CA LEU A 58 27.13 -4.62 -21.68
C LEU A 58 27.18 -3.37 -20.80
N GLY A 59 28.31 -3.11 -20.14
CA GLY A 59 28.55 -1.92 -19.34
C GLY A 59 28.55 -2.23 -17.85
N ASP A 60 29.37 -1.47 -17.10
CA ASP A 60 29.40 -1.60 -15.64
C ASP A 60 28.01 -1.29 -15.03
N ARG A 61 27.68 -1.97 -13.93
CA ARG A 61 26.40 -1.86 -13.22
C ARG A 61 26.02 -0.40 -12.95
N THR A 62 27.00 0.42 -12.61
CA THR A 62 26.80 1.85 -12.32
C THR A 62 26.35 2.64 -13.55
N ASN A 63 26.89 2.32 -14.73
CA ASN A 63 26.51 2.95 -15.99
C ASN A 63 25.14 2.45 -16.46
N LEU A 64 24.90 1.13 -16.43
CA LEU A 64 23.60 0.56 -16.77
C LEU A 64 22.49 1.16 -15.89
N THR A 65 22.69 1.18 -14.57
CA THR A 65 21.71 1.77 -13.64
C THR A 65 21.46 3.24 -13.94
N ARG A 66 22.50 4.01 -14.32
CA ARG A 66 22.37 5.44 -14.66
C ARG A 66 21.58 5.66 -15.95
N GLU A 67 21.80 4.85 -16.99
CA GLU A 67 21.09 4.99 -18.25
C GLU A 67 19.63 4.54 -18.13
N PHE A 68 19.37 3.41 -17.48
CA PHE A 68 17.99 3.01 -17.16
C PHE A 68 17.32 3.99 -16.19
N ALA A 69 18.07 4.68 -15.33
CA ALA A 69 17.50 5.70 -14.44
C ALA A 69 16.91 6.87 -15.22
N LYS A 70 17.51 7.26 -16.35
CA LYS A 70 16.95 8.33 -17.18
C LYS A 70 15.64 7.92 -17.85
N VAL A 71 15.52 6.66 -18.26
CA VAL A 71 14.35 6.16 -19.00
C VAL A 71 13.22 5.75 -18.05
N ASN A 72 13.53 5.06 -16.96
CA ASN A 72 12.55 4.46 -16.06
C ASN A 72 12.17 5.35 -14.86
N THR A 73 12.85 6.48 -14.61
CA THR A 73 12.48 7.40 -13.52
C THR A 73 11.05 7.91 -13.65
N HIS A 74 10.61 8.22 -14.87
CA HIS A 74 9.25 8.70 -15.10
C HIS A 74 8.19 7.65 -14.72
N ALA A 75 8.41 6.39 -15.11
CA ALA A 75 7.54 5.27 -14.76
C ALA A 75 7.52 4.99 -13.24
N LEU A 76 8.69 5.07 -12.58
CA LEU A 76 8.79 4.94 -11.13
C LEU A 76 8.07 6.07 -10.39
N PHE A 77 8.23 7.32 -10.86
CA PHE A 77 7.54 8.47 -10.31
C PHE A 77 6.02 8.33 -10.42
N LEU A 78 5.50 7.98 -11.60
CA LEU A 78 4.07 7.71 -11.82
C LEU A 78 3.55 6.60 -10.92
N LYS A 79 4.31 5.51 -10.75
CA LYS A 79 3.94 4.41 -9.85
C LYS A 79 3.88 4.86 -8.39
N ARG A 80 4.84 5.66 -7.93
CA ARG A 80 4.85 6.23 -6.57
C ARG A 80 3.69 7.21 -6.37
N LEU A 81 3.45 8.08 -7.35
CA LEU A 81 2.33 9.02 -7.33
C LEU A 81 0.98 8.29 -7.27
N LEU A 82 0.80 7.23 -8.06
CA LEU A 82 -0.40 6.41 -8.04
C LEU A 82 -0.64 5.78 -6.67
N TRP A 83 0.41 5.28 -6.00
CA TRP A 83 0.29 4.77 -4.62
C TRP A 83 -0.07 5.86 -3.61
N LEU A 84 0.49 7.06 -3.77
CA LEU A 84 0.13 8.21 -2.95
C LEU A 84 -1.34 8.57 -3.15
N CYS A 85 -1.83 8.62 -4.40
CA CYS A 85 -3.23 8.89 -4.70
C CYS A 85 -4.16 7.81 -4.14
N ILE A 86 -3.81 6.52 -4.25
CA ILE A 86 -4.56 5.42 -3.62
C ILE A 86 -4.60 5.62 -2.10
N GLY A 87 -3.48 5.99 -1.48
CA GLY A 87 -3.39 6.26 -0.05
C GLY A 87 -4.34 7.38 0.37
N VAL A 88 -4.32 8.50 -0.35
CA VAL A 88 -5.21 9.66 -0.09
C VAL A 88 -6.68 9.28 -0.27
N LEU A 89 -7.03 8.54 -1.33
CA LEU A 89 -8.41 8.08 -1.52
C LEU A 89 -8.85 7.13 -0.39
N ALA A 90 -7.99 6.19 0.01
CA ALA A 90 -8.30 5.28 1.11
C ALA A 90 -8.53 6.05 2.43
N THR A 91 -7.71 7.06 2.74
CA THR A 91 -7.90 7.88 3.95
C THR A 91 -9.13 8.80 3.87
N MET A 92 -9.59 9.17 2.67
CA MET A 92 -10.88 9.86 2.49
C MET A 92 -12.08 8.91 2.62
N LEU A 93 -11.94 7.68 2.15
CA LEU A 93 -13.01 6.68 2.14
C LEU A 93 -13.28 6.10 3.53
N ILE A 94 -12.23 5.76 4.29
CA ILE A 94 -12.33 5.09 5.60
C ILE A 94 -13.26 5.85 6.58
N PRO A 95 -13.12 7.18 6.77
CA PRO A 95 -14.02 7.93 7.65
C PRO A 95 -15.47 7.97 7.19
N ARG A 96 -15.72 8.00 5.87
CA ARG A 96 -17.07 8.02 5.30
C ARG A 96 -17.78 6.69 5.51
N VAL A 97 -17.07 5.58 5.26
CA VAL A 97 -17.58 4.22 5.53
C VAL A 97 -17.87 4.05 7.02
N SER A 98 -16.92 4.41 7.88
CA SER A 98 -17.07 4.34 9.34
C SER A 98 -18.27 5.17 9.82
N ALA A 99 -18.40 6.42 9.37
CA ALA A 99 -19.53 7.27 9.74
C ALA A 99 -20.88 6.71 9.27
N THR A 100 -20.95 6.18 8.05
CA THR A 100 -22.19 5.56 7.52
C THR A 100 -22.60 4.36 8.36
N PHE A 101 -21.64 3.49 8.69
CA PHE A 101 -21.87 2.32 9.54
C PHE A 101 -22.33 2.72 10.95
N THR A 102 -21.62 3.64 11.61
CA THR A 102 -21.98 4.09 12.96
C THR A 102 -23.36 4.74 12.98
N ASN A 103 -23.71 5.54 11.96
CA ASN A 103 -25.04 6.14 11.85
C ASN A 103 -26.15 5.09 11.68
N ALA A 104 -25.91 4.03 10.90
CA ALA A 104 -26.86 2.94 10.74
C ALA A 104 -27.09 2.19 12.07
N VAL A 105 -26.01 1.95 12.83
CA VAL A 105 -26.11 1.34 14.16
C VAL A 105 -26.80 2.27 15.16
N ALA A 106 -26.49 3.57 15.15
CA ALA A 106 -27.16 4.56 16.00
C ALA A 106 -28.67 4.64 15.73
N PHE A 107 -29.04 4.58 14.45
CA PHE A 107 -30.45 4.50 14.04
C PHE A 107 -31.13 3.27 14.63
N GLY A 108 -30.52 2.08 14.52
CA GLY A 108 -31.04 0.85 15.13
C GLY A 108 -31.13 0.94 16.66
N ALA A 109 -30.08 1.42 17.33
CA ALA A 109 -30.03 1.56 18.78
C ALA A 109 -31.20 2.40 19.35
N LEU A 110 -31.59 3.46 18.64
CA LEU A 110 -32.75 4.27 19.02
C LEU A 110 -34.07 3.52 18.86
N GLN A 111 -34.22 2.70 17.81
CA GLN A 111 -35.43 1.87 17.62
C GLN A 111 -35.58 0.80 18.71
N PHE A 112 -34.47 0.29 19.26
CA PHE A 112 -34.47 -0.64 20.38
C PHE A 112 -34.63 0.04 21.75
N GLY A 113 -34.88 1.35 21.79
CA GLY A 113 -35.15 2.08 23.04
C GLY A 113 -33.92 2.22 23.95
N MET A 114 -32.70 2.22 23.40
CA MET A 114 -31.50 2.46 24.20
C MET A 114 -31.57 3.80 24.94
N THR A 115 -31.06 3.81 26.17
CA THR A 115 -30.98 5.03 26.98
C THR A 115 -30.03 6.05 26.35
N GLN A 116 -30.29 7.33 26.63
CA GLN A 116 -29.53 8.44 26.06
C GLN A 116 -28.06 8.42 26.46
N SER A 117 -27.75 8.03 27.70
CA SER A 117 -26.37 7.83 28.18
C SER A 117 -25.64 6.71 27.42
N GLY A 118 -26.36 5.66 27.01
CA GLY A 118 -25.80 4.57 26.21
C GLY A 118 -25.33 5.03 24.83
N LEU A 119 -26.06 5.95 24.18
CA LEU A 119 -25.71 6.46 22.85
C LEU A 119 -24.44 7.31 22.85
N TYR A 120 -24.23 8.10 23.92
CA TYR A 120 -23.02 8.91 24.08
C TYR A 120 -21.74 8.10 24.21
N ILE A 121 -21.84 6.85 24.67
CA ILE A 121 -20.68 5.94 24.78
C ILE A 121 -20.57 5.11 23.51
N LEU A 122 -21.70 4.54 23.04
CA LEU A 122 -21.73 3.62 21.91
C LEU A 122 -21.26 4.27 20.61
N ILE A 123 -21.79 5.45 20.25
CA ILE A 123 -21.48 6.11 18.98
C ILE A 123 -19.98 6.42 18.87
N PRO A 124 -19.35 7.06 19.89
CA PRO A 124 -17.93 7.37 19.79
C PRO A 124 -16.99 6.18 19.82
N SER A 125 -17.26 5.20 20.68
CA SER A 125 -16.46 3.98 20.74
C SER A 125 -16.53 3.22 19.41
N LEU A 126 -17.73 3.06 18.85
CA LEU A 126 -17.92 2.32 17.62
C LEU A 126 -17.27 2.99 16.40
N GLN A 127 -17.41 4.32 16.28
CA GLN A 127 -16.77 5.06 15.19
C GLN A 127 -15.24 4.98 15.29
N THR A 128 -14.69 5.12 16.50
CA THR A 128 -13.23 5.03 16.73
C THR A 128 -12.70 3.62 16.40
N ILE A 129 -13.42 2.57 16.80
CA ILE A 129 -13.05 1.17 16.51
C ILE A 129 -13.09 0.90 15.00
N THR A 130 -14.14 1.34 14.31
CA THR A 130 -14.25 1.10 12.86
C THR A 130 -13.22 1.90 12.05
N LEU A 131 -12.89 3.12 12.45
CA LEU A 131 -11.76 3.88 11.90
C LEU A 131 -10.44 3.14 12.09
N MET A 132 -10.18 2.65 13.30
CA MET A 132 -8.99 1.86 13.62
C MET A 132 -8.87 0.61 12.76
N LEU A 133 -9.95 -0.16 12.62
CA LEU A 133 -9.98 -1.34 11.75
C LEU A 133 -9.75 -0.96 10.28
N GLY A 134 -10.32 0.14 9.80
CA GLY A 134 -10.08 0.66 8.45
C GLY A 134 -8.61 1.01 8.20
N ILE A 135 -7.95 1.68 9.16
CA ILE A 135 -6.53 2.02 9.06
C ILE A 135 -5.65 0.77 9.14
N LEU A 136 -5.94 -0.17 10.05
CA LEU A 136 -5.18 -1.41 10.19
C LEU A 136 -5.28 -2.30 8.95
N THR A 137 -6.48 -2.41 8.36
CA THR A 137 -6.68 -3.14 7.11
C THR A 137 -5.92 -2.46 5.96
N MET A 138 -5.95 -1.13 5.87
CA MET A 138 -5.14 -0.38 4.91
C MET A 138 -3.64 -0.65 5.08
N LEU A 139 -3.11 -0.59 6.31
CA LEU A 139 -1.69 -0.86 6.59
C LEU A 139 -1.31 -2.32 6.29
N TYR A 140 -2.19 -3.28 6.61
CA TYR A 140 -2.00 -4.68 6.26
C TYR A 140 -1.90 -4.86 4.73
N PHE A 141 -2.79 -4.22 3.98
CA PHE A 141 -2.76 -4.23 2.52
C PHE A 141 -1.48 -3.58 1.97
N ILE A 142 -1.07 -2.43 2.49
CA ILE A 142 0.19 -1.77 2.09
C ILE A 142 1.38 -2.70 2.34
N LYS A 143 1.49 -3.32 3.52
CA LYS A 143 2.56 -4.28 3.83
C LYS A 143 2.54 -5.48 2.88
N ARG A 144 1.35 -6.02 2.59
CA ARG A 144 1.17 -7.17 1.69
C ARG A 144 1.54 -6.85 0.24
N TYR A 145 1.23 -5.63 -0.22
CA TYR A 145 1.57 -5.17 -1.57
C TYR A 145 3.02 -4.68 -1.71
N SER A 146 3.59 -4.09 -0.67
CA SER A 146 5.01 -3.71 -0.60
C SER A 146 5.94 -4.92 -0.59
N GLY A 147 5.53 -6.02 0.07
CA GLY A 147 6.30 -7.26 0.16
C GLY A 147 6.21 -8.19 -1.08
N GLN A 148 5.46 -7.82 -2.12
CA GLN A 148 5.42 -8.59 -3.37
C GLN A 148 6.63 -8.29 -4.25
N SER A 149 7.78 -8.85 -3.83
CA SER A 149 8.82 -9.35 -4.74
C SER A 149 8.81 -10.89 -4.83
N ALA A 150 7.94 -11.60 -4.10
CA ALA A 150 7.90 -13.06 -4.17
C ALA A 150 6.53 -13.68 -3.83
N SER A 151 6.14 -14.61 -4.71
CA SER A 151 5.06 -15.60 -4.68
C SER A 151 3.65 -15.20 -5.19
N PRO A 152 3.00 -16.06 -6.01
CA PRO A 152 1.94 -15.69 -6.95
C PRO A 152 0.52 -16.02 -6.45
N THR A 153 0.34 -16.27 -5.15
CA THR A 153 -0.86 -16.97 -4.65
C THR A 153 -2.11 -16.08 -4.46
N TRP A 154 -1.99 -14.75 -4.46
CA TRP A 154 -3.15 -13.85 -4.38
C TRP A 154 -3.29 -13.03 -5.65
N ARG A 155 -4.13 -13.51 -6.57
CA ARG A 155 -4.62 -12.70 -7.70
C ARG A 155 -5.64 -11.73 -7.14
N SER A 156 -5.26 -10.47 -6.96
CA SER A 156 -6.26 -9.44 -6.68
C SER A 156 -7.33 -9.54 -7.78
N PRO A 157 -8.63 -9.45 -7.44
CA PRO A 157 -9.70 -9.57 -8.44
C PRO A 157 -9.58 -8.50 -9.55
N PHE A 158 -8.80 -7.45 -9.31
CA PHE A 158 -8.48 -6.40 -10.27
C PHE A 158 -7.22 -6.78 -11.05
N LYS A 159 -7.40 -7.14 -12.34
CA LYS A 159 -6.29 -7.43 -13.26
C LYS A 159 -5.37 -6.23 -13.47
N ASN A 160 -5.90 -5.00 -13.40
CA ASN A 160 -5.18 -3.76 -13.64
C ASN A 160 -5.28 -2.81 -12.43
N LYS A 161 -4.14 -2.23 -11.99
CA LYS A 161 -4.08 -1.26 -10.88
C LYS A 161 -4.95 -0.02 -11.14
N ALA A 162 -5.09 0.39 -12.40
CA ALA A 162 -5.97 1.48 -12.81
C ALA A 162 -7.46 1.17 -12.55
N SER A 163 -7.89 -0.08 -12.77
CA SER A 163 -9.28 -0.49 -12.51
C SER A 163 -9.60 -0.44 -11.01
N PHE A 164 -8.67 -0.85 -10.15
CA PHE A 164 -8.82 -0.72 -8.69
C PHE A 164 -8.90 0.75 -8.26
N PHE A 165 -8.06 1.61 -8.82
CA PHE A 165 -8.10 3.05 -8.55
C PHE A 165 -9.45 3.67 -8.96
N VAL A 166 -9.94 3.36 -10.16
CA VAL A 166 -11.25 3.83 -10.64
C VAL A 166 -12.37 3.32 -9.73
N MET A 167 -12.32 2.06 -9.30
CA MET A 167 -13.29 1.52 -8.35
C MET A 167 -13.26 2.27 -7.02
N LEU A 168 -12.08 2.58 -6.47
CA LEU A 168 -11.97 3.37 -5.24
C LEU A 168 -12.58 4.76 -5.39
N VAL A 169 -12.29 5.44 -6.51
CA VAL A 169 -12.88 6.75 -6.82
C VAL A 169 -14.41 6.65 -6.91
N LEU A 170 -14.92 5.63 -7.61
CA LEU A 170 -16.37 5.40 -7.73
C LEU A 170 -17.00 5.10 -6.37
N ALA A 171 -16.37 4.25 -5.55
CA ALA A 171 -16.83 3.97 -4.19
C ALA A 171 -16.85 5.24 -3.33
N ASP A 172 -15.83 6.09 -3.46
CA ASP A 172 -15.77 7.38 -2.78
C ASP A 172 -16.91 8.31 -3.20
N ILE A 173 -17.19 8.41 -4.51
CA ILE A 173 -18.28 9.22 -5.05
C ILE A 173 -19.63 8.69 -4.56
N VAL A 174 -19.84 7.36 -4.61
CA VAL A 174 -21.07 6.72 -4.18
C VAL A 174 -21.32 6.94 -2.68
N ILE A 175 -20.28 6.84 -1.86
CA ILE A 175 -20.43 6.96 -0.41
C ILE A 175 -20.36 8.40 0.10
N LEU A 176 -19.89 9.34 -0.72
CA LEU A 176 -19.67 10.74 -0.35
C LEU A 176 -20.86 11.37 0.39
N LEU A 177 -22.06 11.14 -0.12
CA LEU A 177 -23.29 11.75 0.39
C LEU A 177 -23.99 10.88 1.43
N ALA A 178 -23.62 9.61 1.59
CA ALA A 178 -24.34 8.67 2.44
C ALA A 178 -24.42 9.13 3.91
N PRO A 179 -23.33 9.61 4.56
CA PRO A 179 -23.41 10.14 5.92
C PRO A 179 -24.33 11.36 6.05
N SER A 180 -24.31 12.25 5.06
CA SER A 180 -25.12 13.47 5.05
C SER A 180 -26.60 13.14 4.85
N LEU A 181 -26.92 12.27 3.89
CA LEU A 181 -28.30 11.79 3.65
C LEU A 181 -28.86 11.10 4.89
N LEU A 182 -28.07 10.23 5.51
CA LEU A 182 -28.49 9.53 6.72
C LEU A 182 -28.70 10.50 7.90
N THR A 183 -27.90 11.57 7.97
CA THR A 183 -28.11 12.66 8.94
C THR A 183 -29.43 13.38 8.68
N VAL A 184 -29.76 13.70 7.43
CA VAL A 184 -31.06 14.31 7.07
C VAL A 184 -32.23 13.39 7.42
N VAL A 185 -32.11 12.08 7.15
CA VAL A 185 -33.12 11.08 7.52
C VAL A 185 -33.30 11.04 9.03
N THR A 186 -32.20 11.02 9.81
CA THR A 186 -32.27 11.03 11.27
C THR A 186 -32.89 12.32 11.81
N ALA A 187 -32.64 13.48 11.18
CA ALA A 187 -33.23 14.75 11.57
C ALA A 187 -34.76 14.80 11.35
N ARG A 188 -35.26 14.08 10.35
CA ARG A 188 -36.70 14.02 10.04
C ARG A 188 -37.45 13.00 10.88
N LEU A 189 -36.80 11.90 11.24
CA LEU A 189 -37.45 10.78 11.93
C LEU A 189 -37.37 10.88 13.46
N PHE A 190 -36.38 11.60 14.02
CA PHE A 190 -36.18 11.70 15.46
C PHE A 190 -36.60 13.05 16.03
N THR A 191 -36.89 13.07 17.33
CA THR A 191 -37.15 14.31 18.06
C THR A 191 -35.91 15.22 18.06
N PRO A 192 -36.08 16.55 18.16
CA PRO A 192 -34.95 17.48 18.20
C PRO A 192 -33.93 17.16 19.30
N GLN A 193 -34.41 16.63 20.43
CA GLN A 193 -33.57 16.20 21.54
C GLN A 193 -32.67 15.02 21.13
N ASN A 194 -33.23 13.93 20.58
CA ASN A 194 -32.45 12.77 20.16
C ASN A 194 -31.44 13.11 19.03
N PHE A 195 -31.85 13.96 18.08
CA PHE A 195 -30.97 14.44 17.02
C PHE A 195 -29.79 15.25 17.56
N GLY A 196 -30.06 16.18 18.48
CA GLY A 196 -29.03 17.00 19.12
C GLY A 196 -27.98 16.15 19.85
N GLN A 197 -28.40 15.07 20.51
CA GLN A 197 -27.48 14.18 21.22
C GLN A 197 -26.58 13.39 20.27
N ILE A 198 -27.13 12.85 19.17
CA ILE A 198 -26.33 12.19 18.13
C ILE A 198 -25.32 13.18 17.54
N ALA A 199 -25.73 14.42 17.29
CA ALA A 199 -24.85 15.47 16.78
C ALA A 199 -23.72 15.78 17.76
N MET A 200 -24.02 15.94 19.06
CA MET A 200 -23.02 16.18 20.10
C MET A 200 -22.04 15.01 20.25
N ALA A 201 -22.54 13.77 20.24
CA ALA A 201 -21.70 12.56 20.27
C ALA A 201 -20.71 12.54 19.08
N LYS A 202 -21.17 12.87 17.87
CA LYS A 202 -20.31 12.98 16.68
C LYS A 202 -19.25 14.09 16.81
N MET A 203 -19.60 15.23 17.40
CA MET A 203 -18.65 16.32 17.63
C MET A 203 -17.50 15.86 18.53
N TYR A 204 -17.80 15.11 19.60
CA TYR A 204 -16.77 14.53 20.45
C TYR A 204 -15.88 13.53 19.70
N VAL A 205 -16.45 12.70 18.82
CA VAL A 205 -15.64 11.79 18.00
C VAL A 205 -14.69 12.54 17.09
N ASN A 206 -15.19 13.54 16.37
CA ASN A 206 -14.39 14.29 15.43
C ASN A 206 -13.26 15.06 16.14
N ALA A 207 -13.48 15.49 17.38
CA ALA A 207 -12.46 16.16 18.19
C ALA A 207 -11.41 15.18 18.76
N PHE A 208 -11.84 14.04 19.32
CA PHE A 208 -10.95 13.19 20.14
C PHE A 208 -10.43 11.95 19.43
N SER A 209 -11.18 11.38 18.49
CA SER A 209 -10.73 10.18 17.78
C SER A 209 -9.41 10.37 17.02
N PRO A 210 -9.11 11.52 16.38
CA PRO A 210 -7.81 11.70 15.72
C PRO A 210 -6.65 11.64 16.70
N ILE A 211 -6.82 12.21 17.90
CA ILE A 211 -5.80 12.23 18.95
C ILE A 211 -5.50 10.80 19.41
N ILE A 212 -6.53 10.02 19.71
CA ILE A 212 -6.40 8.61 20.12
C ILE A 212 -5.72 7.80 19.01
N ILE A 213 -6.14 8.02 17.76
CA ILE A 213 -5.58 7.33 16.59
C ILE A 213 -4.10 7.66 16.41
N SER A 214 -3.72 8.94 16.50
CA SER A 214 -2.33 9.37 16.38
C SER A 214 -1.44 8.76 17.46
N LEU A 215 -1.88 8.72 18.72
CA LEU A 215 -1.12 8.09 19.80
C LEU A 215 -0.91 6.59 19.57
N LEU A 216 -1.95 5.88 19.12
CA LEU A 216 -1.86 4.46 18.80
C LEU A 216 -0.95 4.19 17.59
N LEU A 217 -1.01 5.03 16.56
CA LEU A 217 -0.13 4.93 15.40
C LEU A 217 1.34 5.17 15.78
N ILE A 218 1.62 6.13 16.65
CA ILE A 218 2.98 6.35 17.19
C ILE A 218 3.47 5.08 17.91
N GLY A 219 2.65 4.49 18.78
CA GLY A 219 2.99 3.24 19.47
C GLY A 219 3.25 2.07 18.50
N LEU A 220 2.45 1.96 17.44
CA LEU A 220 2.64 0.95 16.39
C LEU A 220 3.95 1.17 15.62
N ILE A 221 4.25 2.41 15.23
CA ILE A 221 5.49 2.77 14.52
C ILE A 221 6.71 2.46 15.39
N VAL A 222 6.69 2.81 16.68
CA VAL A 222 7.77 2.49 17.62
C VAL A 222 7.98 0.98 17.72
N LYS A 223 6.91 0.18 17.77
CA LYS A 223 6.98 -1.28 17.81
C LYS A 223 7.50 -1.90 16.50
N LEU A 224 7.19 -1.29 15.36
CA LEU A 224 7.61 -1.76 14.03
C LEU A 224 8.98 -1.23 13.60
N SER A 225 9.52 -0.22 14.27
CA SER A 225 10.84 0.33 13.98
C SER A 225 11.93 -0.73 14.25
N PRO A 226 12.80 -1.04 13.27
CA PRO A 226 13.80 -2.11 13.36
C PRO A 226 14.95 -1.84 14.36
N SER A 227 14.85 -0.81 15.20
CA SER A 227 15.90 -0.40 16.14
C SER A 227 16.21 -1.43 17.25
N LYS A 228 15.37 -2.45 17.47
CA LYS A 228 15.64 -3.52 18.45
C LYS A 228 16.38 -4.74 17.91
N LEU A 229 16.71 -4.81 16.62
CA LEU A 229 17.45 -5.95 16.04
C LEU A 229 18.98 -5.77 16.01
N LYS A 230 19.50 -4.55 16.20
CA LYS A 230 20.95 -4.28 16.20
C LYS A 230 21.64 -4.37 17.57
N ALA A 231 20.88 -4.46 18.67
CA ALA A 231 21.46 -4.48 20.01
C ALA A 231 21.74 -5.89 20.56
N LYS A 232 21.41 -6.96 19.81
CA LYS A 232 21.58 -8.36 20.27
C LYS A 232 22.56 -9.18 19.41
N SER A 233 23.28 -8.55 18.49
CA SER A 233 24.34 -9.20 17.69
C SER A 233 25.74 -8.74 18.10
N SER A 234 25.87 -8.12 19.27
CA SER A 234 27.14 -7.61 19.81
C SER A 234 27.33 -7.95 21.30
N GLU A 235 26.67 -9.00 21.77
CA GLU A 235 26.99 -9.69 23.04
C GLU A 235 27.40 -11.12 22.72
#